data_AF-A0A949CI78-F1
#
_entry.id   AF-A0A949CI78-F1
#
_cell.length_a   1.000
_cell.length_b   1.000
_cell.length_c   1.000
_cell.angle_alpha   90.00
_cell.angle_beta   90.00
_cell.angle_gamma   90.00
#
_symmetry.space_group_name_H-M   'P 1'
#
loop_
_entity.id
_entity.type
_entity.pdbx_description
1 polymer ?
#
loop_
_entity_poly.entity_id
_entity_poly.type
_entity_poly.pdbx_seq_one_letter_code
_entity_poly.pdbx_strand_id
1 'polypeptide(L)'
;MKIKITSALVLSMLVSISAQAQEEQSGEKFSAHKTEMVGQLNKEKTIIDSAISCINSATKKEDAQKCHEQKKTSMDALRAEREALQQKRMSERKEKLQKELSEIDAKSAKIGEKKNNAAAK
;
A
#
# COMPACT_ATOMS: atom_id res chain seq x y z
N MET A 1 -16.64 -20.92 -48.52
CA MET A 1 -16.14 -19.84 -47.64
C MET A 1 -16.44 -20.19 -46.19
N LYS A 2 -15.45 -20.62 -45.42
CA LYS A 2 -15.57 -20.83 -43.97
C LYS A 2 -14.35 -20.18 -43.32
N ILE A 3 -14.53 -19.71 -42.09
CA ILE A 3 -13.53 -19.08 -41.19
C ILE A 3 -13.47 -17.55 -41.31
N LYS A 4 -14.43 -16.86 -40.65
CA LYS A 4 -14.23 -15.49 -40.11
C LYS A 4 -15.00 -15.25 -38.79
N ILE A 5 -15.31 -16.29 -38.00
CA ILE A 5 -16.06 -16.13 -36.74
C ILE A 5 -15.20 -16.43 -35.50
N THR A 6 -14.08 -17.13 -35.65
CA THR A 6 -13.21 -17.50 -34.51
C THR A 6 -12.38 -16.34 -33.95
N SER A 7 -12.02 -15.33 -34.76
CA SER A 7 -11.12 -14.25 -34.30
C SER A 7 -11.78 -13.27 -33.32
N ALA A 8 -13.07 -12.99 -33.45
CA ALA A 8 -13.75 -12.03 -32.57
C ALA A 8 -14.04 -12.63 -31.18
N LEU A 9 -14.30 -13.94 -31.12
CA LEU A 9 -14.63 -14.62 -29.88
C LEU A 9 -13.41 -14.72 -28.94
N VAL A 10 -12.22 -14.96 -29.50
CA VAL A 10 -10.95 -15.02 -28.74
C VAL A 10 -10.57 -13.66 -28.16
N LEU A 11 -10.77 -12.56 -28.90
CA LEU A 11 -10.52 -11.21 -28.37
C LEU A 11 -11.47 -10.85 -27.22
N SER A 12 -12.73 -11.30 -27.25
CA SER A 12 -13.68 -11.02 -26.16
C SER A 12 -13.28 -11.71 -24.84
N MET A 13 -12.74 -12.94 -24.90
CA MET A 13 -12.28 -13.67 -23.72
C MET A 13 -11.05 -13.02 -23.07
N LEU A 14 -10.12 -12.47 -23.86
CA LEU A 14 -8.92 -11.79 -23.33
C LEU A 14 -9.26 -10.53 -22.53
N VAL A 15 -10.29 -9.78 -22.93
CA VAL A 15 -10.72 -8.56 -22.21
C VAL A 15 -11.38 -8.91 -20.87
N SER A 16 -12.18 -9.98 -20.81
CA SER A 16 -12.82 -10.43 -19.57
C SER A 16 -11.84 -10.99 -18.54
N ILE A 17 -10.76 -11.65 -18.97
CA ILE A 17 -9.70 -12.14 -18.07
C ILE A 17 -8.91 -10.97 -17.46
N SER A 18 -8.70 -9.90 -18.22
CA SER A 18 -7.97 -8.70 -17.78
C SER A 18 -8.71 -7.96 -16.65
N ALA A 19 -10.04 -7.88 -16.74
CA ALA A 19 -10.87 -7.23 -15.72
C ALA A 19 -10.89 -8.01 -14.39
N GLN A 20 -10.98 -9.35 -14.44
CA GLN A 20 -10.97 -10.20 -13.24
C GLN A 20 -9.62 -10.19 -12.51
N ALA A 21 -8.50 -10.19 -13.25
CA ALA A 21 -7.17 -10.08 -12.65
C ALA A 21 -6.93 -8.71 -11.97
N GLN A 22 -7.51 -7.64 -12.51
CA GLN A 22 -7.42 -6.30 -11.92
C GLN A 22 -8.29 -6.18 -10.64
N GLU A 23 -9.44 -6.84 -10.63
CA GLU A 23 -10.36 -6.88 -9.48
C GLU A 23 -9.78 -7.70 -8.31
N GLU A 24 -9.20 -8.87 -8.58
CA GLU A 24 -8.48 -9.66 -7.55
C GLU A 24 -7.27 -8.92 -6.98
N GLN A 25 -6.44 -8.30 -7.83
CA GLN A 25 -5.28 -7.54 -7.37
C GLN A 25 -5.68 -6.28 -6.57
N SER A 26 -6.87 -5.73 -6.82
CA SER A 26 -7.45 -4.64 -6.01
C SER A 26 -8.03 -5.14 -4.69
N GLY A 27 -8.63 -6.32 -4.68
CA GLY A 27 -9.18 -6.98 -3.50
C GLY A 27 -8.11 -7.39 -2.50
N GLU A 28 -6.98 -7.93 -2.97
CA GLU A 28 -5.83 -8.27 -2.12
C GLU A 28 -5.23 -7.02 -1.44
N LYS A 29 -5.06 -5.92 -2.20
CA LYS A 29 -4.57 -4.64 -1.66
C LYS A 29 -5.53 -4.07 -0.61
N PHE A 30 -6.83 -4.15 -0.87
CA PHE A 30 -7.84 -3.72 0.10
C PHE A 30 -7.83 -4.59 1.36
N SER A 31 -7.75 -5.91 1.22
CA SER A 31 -7.68 -6.84 2.35
C SER A 31 -6.43 -6.60 3.22
N ALA A 32 -5.27 -6.41 2.60
CA ALA A 32 -4.04 -6.06 3.30
C ALA A 32 -4.17 -4.72 4.04
N HIS A 33 -4.72 -3.69 3.38
CA HIS A 33 -4.93 -2.38 3.99
C HIS A 33 -5.92 -2.43 5.17
N LYS A 34 -7.03 -3.16 5.01
CA LYS A 34 -8.01 -3.38 6.08
C LYS A 34 -7.37 -4.09 7.27
N THR A 35 -6.59 -5.14 7.03
CA THR A 35 -5.89 -5.89 8.09
C THR A 35 -4.93 -4.98 8.86
N GLU A 36 -4.18 -4.14 8.15
CA GLU A 36 -3.31 -3.14 8.77
C GLU A 36 -4.10 -2.15 9.63
N MET A 37 -5.19 -1.57 9.10
CA MET A 37 -6.04 -0.64 9.84
C MET A 37 -6.62 -1.27 11.11
N VAL A 38 -7.16 -2.48 11.01
CA VAL A 38 -7.71 -3.21 12.17
C VAL A 38 -6.61 -3.50 13.19
N GLY A 39 -5.42 -3.90 12.73
CA GLY A 39 -4.26 -4.09 13.60
C GLY A 39 -3.89 -2.82 14.37
N GLN A 40 -3.90 -1.67 13.70
CA GLN A 40 -3.64 -0.38 14.33
C GLN A 40 -4.72 0.02 15.35
N LEU A 41 -6.00 -0.20 15.03
CA LEU A 41 -7.10 0.06 15.96
C LEU A 41 -7.01 -0.84 17.20
N ASN A 42 -6.62 -2.11 17.03
CA ASN A 42 -6.43 -3.04 18.15
C ASN A 42 -5.27 -2.62 19.06
N LYS A 43 -4.20 -2.04 18.51
CA LYS A 43 -3.10 -1.46 19.29
C LYS A 43 -3.58 -0.27 20.12
N GLU A 44 -4.32 0.67 19.52
CA GLU A 44 -4.90 1.81 20.25
C GLU A 44 -5.86 1.35 21.34
N LYS A 45 -6.74 0.40 21.03
CA LYS A 45 -7.68 -0.18 21.98
C LYS A 45 -6.95 -0.75 23.19
N THR A 46 -5.89 -1.54 22.98
CA THR A 46 -5.08 -2.10 24.08
C THR A 46 -4.46 -1.02 24.97
N ILE A 47 -3.96 0.07 24.39
CA ILE A 47 -3.41 1.21 25.15
C ILE A 47 -4.50 1.89 25.98
N ILE A 48 -5.67 2.11 25.39
CA ILE A 48 -6.82 2.72 26.06
C ILE A 48 -7.32 1.83 27.20
N ASP A 49 -7.50 0.54 26.94
CA ASP A 49 -7.95 -0.43 27.95
C ASP A 49 -6.96 -0.49 29.12
N SER A 50 -5.65 -0.47 28.84
CA SER A 50 -4.60 -0.42 29.86
C SER A 50 -4.67 0.87 30.69
N ALA A 51 -4.90 2.01 30.04
CA ALA A 51 -5.05 3.29 30.73
C ALA A 51 -6.30 3.32 31.62
N ILE A 52 -7.42 2.78 31.14
CA ILE A 52 -8.66 2.64 31.93
C ILE A 52 -8.40 1.77 33.16
N SER A 53 -7.74 0.62 32.99
CA SER A 53 -7.38 -0.28 34.09
C SER A 53 -6.49 0.41 35.14
N CYS A 54 -5.47 1.15 34.67
CA CYS A 54 -4.58 1.92 35.54
C CYS A 54 -5.36 2.98 36.33
N ILE A 55 -6.21 3.77 35.66
CA ILE A 55 -7.02 4.81 36.30
C ILE A 55 -8.00 4.20 37.32
N ASN A 56 -8.65 3.09 37.01
CA ASN A 56 -9.57 2.41 37.93
C ASN A 56 -8.86 1.87 39.18
N SER A 57 -7.56 1.56 39.07
CA SER A 57 -6.73 1.10 40.19
C SER A 57 -6.05 2.24 40.95
N ALA A 58 -6.11 3.47 40.42
CA ALA A 58 -5.48 4.63 41.03
C ALA A 58 -6.28 5.07 42.28
N THR A 59 -5.59 5.13 43.42
CA THR A 59 -6.21 5.54 44.70
C THR A 59 -5.97 7.02 45.01
N LYS A 60 -5.07 7.66 44.27
CA LYS A 60 -4.64 9.05 44.47
C LYS A 60 -4.51 9.78 43.14
N LYS A 61 -4.55 11.11 43.20
CA LYS A 61 -4.45 11.98 42.03
C LYS A 61 -3.14 11.79 41.28
N GLU A 62 -2.04 11.60 42.00
CA GLU A 62 -0.70 11.42 41.45
C GLU A 62 -0.60 10.11 40.64
N ASP A 63 -1.30 9.06 41.08
CA ASP A 63 -1.34 7.78 40.35
C ASP A 63 -2.13 7.91 39.05
N ALA A 64 -3.26 8.64 39.07
CA ALA A 64 -4.03 8.92 37.85
C ALA A 64 -3.24 9.79 36.85
N GLN A 65 -2.41 10.73 37.33
CA GLN A 65 -1.49 11.50 36.48
C GLN A 65 -0.45 10.60 35.81
N LYS A 66 0.17 9.68 36.56
CA LYS A 66 1.12 8.70 36.00
C LYS A 66 0.44 7.81 34.95
N CYS A 67 -0.78 7.35 35.18
CA CYS A 67 -1.55 6.59 34.19
C CYS A 67 -1.77 7.40 32.90
N HIS A 68 -2.08 8.69 33.02
CA HIS A 68 -2.24 9.58 31.88
C HIS A 68 -0.94 9.77 31.10
N GLU A 69 0.18 9.98 31.78
CA GLU A 69 1.51 10.13 31.16
C GLU A 69 1.96 8.85 30.45
N GLN A 70 1.73 7.69 31.07
CA GLN A 70 1.98 6.40 30.43
C GLN A 70 1.15 6.23 29.15
N LYS A 71 -0.16 6.49 29.22
CA LYS A 71 -1.04 6.47 28.04
C LYS A 71 -0.53 7.40 26.94
N LYS A 72 -0.18 8.64 27.29
CA LYS A 72 0.33 9.63 26.35
C LYS A 72 1.59 9.11 25.65
N THR A 73 2.54 8.60 26.42
CA THR A 73 3.80 8.05 25.90
C THR A 73 3.56 6.88 24.94
N SER A 74 2.66 5.95 25.30
CA SER A 74 2.31 4.82 24.42
C SER A 74 1.62 5.27 23.14
N MET A 75 0.74 6.28 23.20
CA MET A 75 0.09 6.85 22.02
C MET A 75 1.07 7.58 21.11
N ASP A 76 2.02 8.33 21.67
CA ASP A 76 3.04 9.03 20.89
C ASP A 76 3.99 8.04 20.21
N ALA A 77 4.36 6.94 20.90
CA ALA A 77 5.13 5.85 20.30
C ALA A 77 4.37 5.20 19.12
N LEU A 78 3.06 4.97 19.27
CA LEU A 78 2.24 4.43 18.19
C LEU A 78 2.13 5.39 17.00
N ARG A 79 2.05 6.71 17.25
CA ARG A 79 2.08 7.73 16.19
C ARG A 79 3.40 7.70 15.44
N ALA A 80 4.52 7.64 16.14
CA ALA A 80 5.84 7.55 15.52
C ALA A 80 5.99 6.27 14.66
N GLU A 81 5.46 5.13 15.13
CA GLU A 81 5.44 3.89 14.33
C GLU A 81 4.67 4.07 13.01
N ARG A 82 3.51 4.74 13.04
CA ARG A 82 2.72 5.03 11.84
C ARG A 82 3.45 5.94 10.86
N GLU A 83 4.09 7.00 11.36
CA GLU A 83 4.85 7.92 10.53
C GLU A 83 6.04 7.23 9.86
N ALA A 84 6.77 6.39 10.61
CA ALA A 84 7.87 5.59 10.07
C ALA A 84 7.39 4.64 8.95
N LEU A 85 6.25 3.97 9.15
CA LEU A 85 5.67 3.11 8.13
C LEU A 85 5.23 3.89 6.89
N GLN A 86 4.66 5.08 7.07
CA GLN A 86 4.30 5.96 5.97
C GLN A 86 5.53 6.44 5.18
N GLN A 87 6.60 6.83 5.87
CA GLN A 87 7.86 7.23 5.24
C GLN A 87 8.47 6.07 4.44
N LYS A 88 8.49 4.86 5.01
CA LYS A 88 8.96 3.65 4.33
C LYS A 88 8.19 3.38 3.03
N ARG A 89 6.85 3.47 3.06
CA ARG A 89 6.03 3.31 1.85
C ARG A 89 6.31 4.38 0.80
N MET A 90 6.54 5.62 1.24
CA MET A 90 6.88 6.71 0.34
C MET A 90 8.26 6.51 -0.31
N SER A 91 9.26 6.02 0.43
CA SER A 91 10.58 5.71 -0.13
C SER A 91 10.52 4.53 -1.11
N GLU A 92 9.80 3.46 -0.77
CA GLU A 92 9.59 2.32 -1.67
C GLU A 92 8.87 2.74 -2.96
N ARG A 93 7.86 3.60 -2.85
CA ARG A 93 7.15 4.16 -4.02
C ARG A 93 8.08 5.03 -4.87
N LYS A 94 8.93 5.86 -4.26
CA LYS A 94 9.92 6.67 -4.99
C LYS A 94 10.93 5.80 -5.74
N GLU A 95 11.48 4.77 -5.09
CA GLU A 95 12.42 3.85 -5.75
C GLU A 95 11.77 3.12 -6.92
N LYS A 96 10.52 2.66 -6.74
CA LYS A 96 9.76 2.01 -7.81
C LYS A 96 9.55 2.94 -9.01
N LEU A 97 9.11 4.18 -8.76
CA LEU A 97 8.93 5.18 -9.82
C LEU A 97 10.25 5.50 -10.53
N GLN A 98 11.36 5.56 -9.80
CA GLN A 98 12.68 5.83 -10.39
C GLN A 98 13.14 4.68 -11.29
N LYS A 99 12.92 3.43 -10.89
CA LYS A 99 13.13 2.25 -11.74
C LYS A 99 12.27 2.32 -13.01
N GLU A 100 10.97 2.56 -12.87
CA GLU A 100 10.05 2.67 -14.01
C GLU A 100 10.48 3.79 -14.99
N LEU A 101 10.94 4.94 -14.47
CA LEU A 101 11.48 6.02 -15.30
C LEU A 101 12.71 5.57 -16.10
N SER A 102 13.67 4.93 -15.44
CA SER A 102 14.90 4.45 -16.10
C SER A 102 14.63 3.41 -17.17
N GLU A 103 13.61 2.56 -16.98
CA GLU A 103 13.18 1.60 -18.00
C GLU A 103 12.52 2.27 -19.20
N ILE A 104 11.75 3.34 -18.97
CA ILE A 104 11.14 4.13 -20.04
C ILE A 104 12.22 4.85 -20.86
N ASP A 105 13.23 5.42 -20.21
CA ASP A 105 14.36 6.07 -20.87
C ASP A 105 15.16 5.07 -21.73
N ALA A 106 15.46 3.89 -21.17
CA ALA A 106 16.15 2.81 -21.89
C ALA A 106 15.34 2.29 -23.09
N LYS A 107 14.01 2.18 -22.96
CA LYS A 107 13.12 1.80 -24.07
C LYS A 107 13.06 2.89 -25.14
N SER A 108 13.03 4.16 -24.74
CA SER A 108 12.98 5.30 -25.65
C SER A 108 14.26 5.45 -26.47
N ALA A 109 15.43 5.23 -25.86
CA ALA A 109 16.72 5.19 -26.54
C ALA A 109 16.77 4.10 -27.63
N LYS A 110 16.32 2.88 -27.31
CA LYS A 110 16.24 1.76 -28.26
C LYS A 110 15.27 2.03 -29.42
N ILE A 111 14.20 2.79 -29.19
CA ILE A 111 13.26 3.20 -30.26
C ILE A 111 13.91 4.25 -31.16
N GLY A 112 14.67 5.20 -30.61
CA GLY A 112 15.44 6.20 -31.36
C GLY A 112 16.47 5.57 -32.30
N GLU A 113 17.26 4.61 -31.82
CA GLU A 113 18.23 3.87 -32.63
C GLU A 113 17.57 3.08 -33.77
N LYS A 114 16.43 2.43 -33.51
CA LYS A 114 15.67 1.72 -34.54
C LYS A 114 15.12 2.65 -35.62
N LYS A 115 14.66 3.85 -35.26
CA LYS A 115 14.15 4.84 -36.22
C LYS A 115 15.26 5.42 -37.10
N ASN A 116 16.43 5.71 -36.54
CA ASN A 116 17.57 6.25 -37.29
C ASN A 116 18.15 5.22 -38.29
N ASN A 117 18.21 3.94 -37.90
CA ASN A 117 18.63 2.86 -38.80
C ASN A 117 17.61 2.53 -39.90
N ALA A 118 16.32 2.83 -39.68
CA ALA A 118 15.27 2.66 -40.70
C ALA A 118 15.22 3.83 -41.70
N ALA A 119 15.71 5.02 -41.34
CA ALA A 119 15.78 6.19 -42.21
C ALA A 119 17.07 6.24 -43.08
N ALA A 120 18.06 5.40 -42.79
CA ALA A 120 19.34 5.32 -43.49
C ALA A 120 19.41 4.18 -44.55
N LYS A 121 18.29 3.49 -44.81
CA LYS A 121 18.11 2.48 -45.86
C LYS A 121 17.07 2.94 -46.86
#